data_AF-A0A948WBM4-F1
#
_entry.id   AF-A0A948WBM4-F1
#
_cell.length_a   1.000
_cell.length_b   1.000
_cell.length_c   1.000
_cell.angle_alpha   90.00
_cell.angle_beta   90.00
_cell.angle_gamma   90.00
#
_symmetry.space_group_name_H-M   'P 1'
#
loop_
_entity.id
_entity.type
_entity.pdbx_description
1 polymer ?
#
loop_
_entity_poly.entity_id
_entity_poly.type
_entity_poly.pdbx_seq_one_letter_code
_entity_poly.pdbx_strand_id
1 'polypeptide(L)'
;LLDRLRNEYAPHGLRHYGQGKWYPGEQLPRWSLNIFWRKDGEPLWLNPNLVADESIDYSVTAEDAAIFLRGVAERLGVHGKWVFPAFEDVWYYLWRERRLPENVDPFDSRLDDEMERDRLRKVYMQSLDKTIGHVLPIARNPVGAGWQSGPWFLREERCYLIPGDSPIGYRLPLDSQPWVSRGDFPYVNQVDPSVDQPPLPSHEQFKIRVGGTARRVAHEGVLDASSRRISADPLDALKKPEMFESASWITRTCMCAEPRDRKLYIFMPPTVCLEDYLEVLAAVETTAEAMGLPVIIEGYEPPRDRRLTVLRVTPDPGVIEVNVQPASSWAELTHHTSFLYEAAHQTRLSTEKFMVDGRHTGTGGGNHFVLGGATPNDSPFLRRPDLLASMVAYWHNHPALSYLFSGLFIGPTSQAPRVDEARHESVRELEVAFEELRRQNSLFNNVPPWMVDRALRNLLVDVTGNTHRAEFCIDKLYSPDSSTGRLGLLEMRAFEMPPHARMSLAQQLLMRALVARFWQTPYQPASLIRWGTGLHDRFMLPQFIWADLCDVIEELNQSGYAFKAEWFAPHFEFRFSHIGEMDVGNVRMDVRMALEPWHVMGEEGAQGGTVRYVDSSL
;
A
#
# COMPACT_ATOMS: atom_id res chain seq x y z
N LEU A 1 -11.04 8.05 12.01
CA LEU A 1 -11.42 7.71 10.62
C LEU A 1 -11.51 6.20 10.40
N LEU A 2 -10.42 5.45 10.63
CA LEU A 2 -10.35 3.99 10.39
C LEU A 2 -11.52 3.20 11.00
N ASP A 3 -11.95 3.51 12.23
CA ASP A 3 -13.09 2.82 12.86
C ASP A 3 -14.39 2.97 12.07
N ARG A 4 -14.67 4.17 11.54
CA ARG A 4 -15.86 4.43 10.70
C ARG A 4 -15.79 3.62 9.41
N LEU A 5 -14.62 3.62 8.76
CA LEU A 5 -14.40 2.86 7.53
C LEU A 5 -14.52 1.35 7.76
N ARG A 6 -14.00 0.83 8.89
CA ARG A 6 -14.17 -0.58 9.26
C ARG A 6 -15.64 -0.91 9.44
N ASN A 7 -16.35 -0.14 10.26
CA ASN A 7 -17.73 -0.45 10.62
C ASN A 7 -18.65 -0.47 9.39
N GLU A 8 -18.37 0.35 8.38
CA GLU A 8 -19.11 0.38 7.13
C GLU A 8 -18.72 -0.78 6.19
N TYR A 9 -17.43 -0.95 5.90
CA TYR A 9 -17.01 -1.82 4.79
C TYR A 9 -16.63 -3.24 5.23
N ALA A 10 -16.19 -3.41 6.47
CA ALA A 10 -15.55 -4.65 6.92
C ALA A 10 -15.71 -4.86 8.44
N PRO A 11 -16.95 -4.99 8.97
CA PRO A 11 -17.20 -5.13 10.40
C PRO A 11 -16.52 -6.35 11.03
N HIS A 12 -16.30 -7.41 10.24
CA HIS A 12 -15.57 -8.63 10.62
C HIS A 12 -14.20 -8.76 9.93
N GLY A 13 -13.67 -7.64 9.45
CA GLY A 13 -12.34 -7.56 8.86
C GLY A 13 -11.23 -7.59 9.89
N LEU A 14 -10.06 -8.05 9.46
CA LEU A 14 -8.82 -8.00 10.23
C LEU A 14 -8.27 -6.56 10.21
N ARG A 15 -8.08 -5.97 11.39
CA ARG A 15 -7.24 -4.78 11.55
C ARG A 15 -5.79 -5.18 11.62
N HIS A 16 -4.94 -4.49 10.86
CA HIS A 16 -3.51 -4.73 10.84
C HIS A 16 -2.75 -3.40 10.90
N TYR A 17 -1.74 -3.35 11.76
CA TYR A 17 -0.86 -2.22 12.00
C TYR A 17 0.48 -2.47 11.31
N GLY A 18 0.71 -1.80 10.19
CA GLY A 18 1.93 -1.95 9.40
C GLY A 18 2.81 -0.70 9.42
N GLN A 19 3.90 -0.78 8.67
CA GLN A 19 4.76 0.35 8.34
C GLN A 19 4.45 0.83 6.91
N GLY A 20 4.37 2.15 6.73
CA GLY A 20 4.16 2.85 5.48
C GLY A 20 5.47 3.37 4.89
N LYS A 21 5.39 4.51 4.19
CA LYS A 21 6.57 5.15 3.56
C LYS A 21 7.58 5.60 4.63
N TRP A 22 8.86 5.53 4.28
CA TRP A 22 9.94 6.08 5.10
C TRP A 22 10.56 7.28 4.37
N TYR A 23 10.34 8.48 4.91
CA TYR A 23 10.84 9.70 4.28
C TYR A 23 12.28 10.00 4.72
N PRO A 24 13.11 10.58 3.83
CA PRO A 24 14.47 11.00 4.19
C PRO A 24 14.46 11.94 5.40
N GLY A 25 15.35 11.66 6.37
CA GLY A 25 15.48 12.45 7.60
C GLY A 25 14.57 12.01 8.75
N GLU A 26 13.59 11.13 8.52
CA GLU A 26 12.80 10.51 9.59
C GLU A 26 13.53 9.31 10.20
N GLN A 27 13.42 9.12 11.51
CA GLN A 27 14.06 7.98 12.20
C GLN A 27 13.33 6.66 11.98
N LEU A 28 12.00 6.71 11.82
CA LEU A 28 11.14 5.54 11.67
C LEU A 28 10.27 5.71 10.43
N PRO A 29 9.90 4.59 9.77
CA PRO A 29 8.84 4.63 8.78
C PRO A 29 7.52 5.10 9.42
N ARG A 30 6.69 5.76 8.62
CA ARG A 30 5.35 6.15 9.03
C ARG A 30 4.47 4.92 9.28
N TRP A 31 3.36 5.07 10.01
CA TRP A 31 2.42 3.96 10.25
C TRP A 31 1.55 3.68 9.02
N SER A 32 1.03 2.46 8.91
CA SER A 32 -0.01 2.07 7.94
C SER A 32 -1.11 1.33 8.65
N LEU A 33 -2.33 1.87 8.63
CA LEU A 33 -3.49 1.23 9.24
C LEU A 33 -4.32 0.54 8.16
N ASN A 34 -4.35 -0.79 8.21
CA ASN A 34 -4.95 -1.61 7.17
C ASN A 34 -6.18 -2.35 7.71
N ILE A 35 -7.18 -2.55 6.84
CA ILE A 35 -8.31 -3.44 7.08
C ILE A 35 -8.37 -4.45 5.94
N PHE A 36 -8.31 -5.73 6.28
CA PHE A 36 -8.47 -6.83 5.33
C PHE A 36 -9.80 -7.53 5.54
N TRP A 37 -10.48 -7.95 4.48
CA TRP A 37 -11.68 -8.78 4.58
C TRP A 37 -11.84 -9.69 3.36
N ARG A 38 -12.59 -10.78 3.52
CA ARG A 38 -12.82 -11.73 2.43
C ARG A 38 -13.96 -11.28 1.53
N LYS A 39 -13.80 -11.50 0.22
CA LYS A 39 -14.84 -11.20 -0.78
C LYS A 39 -16.05 -12.13 -0.69
N ASP A 40 -15.88 -13.32 -0.11
CA ASP A 40 -16.97 -14.28 0.12
C ASP A 40 -17.82 -13.97 1.37
N GLY A 41 -17.49 -12.92 2.12
CA GLY A 41 -18.22 -12.49 3.31
C GLY A 41 -17.88 -13.27 4.59
N GLU A 42 -17.03 -14.30 4.51
CA GLU A 42 -16.55 -15.01 5.70
C GLU A 42 -15.68 -14.08 6.57
N PRO A 43 -15.79 -14.17 7.90
CA PRO A 43 -15.01 -13.32 8.80
C PRO A 43 -13.52 -13.67 8.76
N LEU A 44 -12.67 -12.64 8.83
CA LEU A 44 -11.25 -12.85 9.16
C LEU A 44 -11.00 -12.84 10.66
N TRP A 45 -11.82 -12.07 11.38
CA TRP A 45 -11.77 -11.95 12.83
C TRP A 45 -13.20 -11.88 13.35
N LEU A 46 -13.61 -12.90 14.12
CA LEU A 46 -14.99 -13.09 14.55
C LEU A 46 -15.34 -12.23 15.76
N ASN A 47 -14.44 -12.13 16.74
CA ASN A 47 -14.72 -11.45 18.00
C ASN A 47 -14.13 -10.03 18.04
N PRO A 48 -14.91 -8.97 17.76
CA PRO A 48 -14.39 -7.61 17.72
C PRO A 48 -13.85 -7.11 19.07
N ASN A 49 -14.27 -7.73 20.19
CA ASN A 49 -13.76 -7.37 21.52
C ASN A 49 -12.34 -7.86 21.77
N LEU A 50 -11.82 -8.77 20.93
CA LEU A 50 -10.42 -9.23 20.99
C LEU A 50 -9.48 -8.36 20.15
N VAL A 51 -10.00 -7.35 19.46
CA VAL A 51 -9.18 -6.31 18.84
C VAL A 51 -8.90 -5.26 19.90
N ALA A 52 -7.64 -5.13 20.32
CA ALA A 52 -7.29 -4.20 21.37
C ALA A 52 -7.48 -2.73 20.93
N ASP A 53 -7.92 -1.91 21.87
CA ASP A 53 -7.95 -0.45 21.76
C ASP A 53 -6.63 0.14 22.27
N GLU A 54 -5.93 0.90 21.44
CA GLU A 54 -4.65 1.51 21.79
C GLU A 54 -4.74 2.56 22.91
N SER A 55 -5.94 3.04 23.24
CA SER A 55 -6.17 3.96 24.37
C SER A 55 -6.35 3.25 25.72
N ILE A 56 -6.52 1.92 25.74
CA ILE A 56 -6.79 1.14 26.95
C ILE A 56 -5.53 0.41 27.43
N ASP A 57 -5.27 0.47 28.74
CA ASP A 57 -4.23 -0.31 29.41
C ASP A 57 -4.76 -1.71 29.80
N TYR A 58 -4.26 -2.76 29.13
CA TYR A 58 -4.64 -4.15 29.39
C TYR A 58 -3.72 -4.86 30.40
N SER A 59 -2.75 -4.14 30.97
CA SER A 59 -1.80 -4.66 31.96
C SER A 59 -0.96 -5.85 31.48
N VAL A 60 -0.74 -5.96 30.17
CA VAL A 60 0.04 -7.05 29.56
C VAL A 60 1.50 -7.01 29.98
N THR A 61 2.05 -8.17 30.33
CA THR A 61 3.44 -8.38 30.69
C THR A 61 4.19 -9.24 29.69
N ALA A 62 5.52 -9.35 29.84
CA ALA A 62 6.33 -10.24 29.01
C ALA A 62 5.99 -11.73 29.23
N GLU A 63 5.58 -12.12 30.44
CA GLU A 63 5.15 -13.50 30.71
C GLU A 63 3.85 -13.83 29.97
N ASP A 64 2.91 -12.89 29.91
CA ASP A 64 1.67 -13.05 29.12
C ASP A 64 2.00 -13.28 27.64
N ALA A 65 2.97 -12.56 27.10
CA ALA A 65 3.44 -12.76 25.72
C ALA A 65 4.05 -14.15 25.51
N ALA A 66 4.79 -14.69 26.49
CA ALA A 66 5.33 -16.05 26.44
C ALA A 66 4.22 -17.11 26.43
N ILE A 67 3.26 -16.97 27.36
CA ILE A 67 2.10 -17.85 27.48
C ILE A 67 1.28 -17.80 26.19
N PHE A 68 1.07 -16.61 25.62
CA PHE A 68 0.35 -16.43 24.38
C PHE A 68 1.02 -17.18 23.22
N LEU A 69 2.32 -16.99 22.98
CA LEU A 69 3.01 -17.70 21.89
C LEU A 69 3.05 -19.21 22.09
N ARG A 70 3.15 -19.70 23.34
CA ARG A 70 3.03 -21.13 23.64
C ARG A 70 1.64 -21.67 23.28
N GLY A 71 0.59 -20.91 23.60
CA GLY A 71 -0.78 -21.22 23.21
C GLY A 71 -0.99 -21.26 21.69
N VAL A 72 -0.35 -20.36 20.94
CA VAL A 72 -0.37 -20.38 19.48
C VAL A 72 0.41 -21.59 18.93
N ALA A 73 1.60 -21.87 19.48
CA ALA A 73 2.42 -23.01 19.09
C ALA A 73 1.66 -24.35 19.22
N GLU A 74 1.02 -24.58 20.36
CA GLU A 74 0.21 -25.78 20.61
C GLU A 74 -0.92 -25.93 19.59
N ARG A 75 -1.63 -24.82 19.31
CA ARG A 75 -2.73 -24.80 18.34
C ARG A 75 -2.26 -25.06 16.92
N LEU A 76 -1.06 -24.63 16.54
CA LEU A 76 -0.46 -24.90 15.23
C LEU A 76 0.22 -26.28 15.16
N GLY A 77 0.24 -27.05 16.25
CA GLY A 77 0.81 -28.39 16.30
C GLY A 77 2.34 -28.40 16.33
N VAL A 78 2.97 -27.37 16.89
CA VAL A 78 4.42 -27.29 17.12
C VAL A 78 4.74 -27.21 18.61
N HIS A 79 5.97 -27.60 19.00
CA HIS A 79 6.35 -27.57 20.41
C HIS A 79 6.53 -26.14 20.94
N GLY A 80 5.80 -25.76 21.99
CA GLY A 80 5.94 -24.46 22.66
C GLY A 80 7.31 -24.24 23.34
N LYS A 81 8.15 -25.28 23.49
CA LYS A 81 9.52 -25.17 24.02
C LYS A 81 10.44 -24.30 23.15
N TRP A 82 10.06 -24.06 21.90
CA TRP A 82 10.81 -23.23 20.96
C TRP A 82 10.50 -21.73 21.10
N VAL A 83 9.57 -21.36 21.98
CA VAL A 83 9.36 -19.96 22.37
C VAL A 83 10.51 -19.51 23.28
N PHE A 84 11.18 -18.41 22.92
CA PHE A 84 12.29 -17.86 23.72
C PHE A 84 12.18 -16.33 23.86
N PRO A 85 12.75 -15.76 24.94
CA PRO A 85 12.72 -14.31 25.18
C PRO A 85 13.71 -13.53 24.31
N ALA A 86 13.35 -12.29 23.99
CA ALA A 86 14.21 -11.32 23.32
C ALA A 86 14.48 -10.10 24.23
N PHE A 87 15.68 -9.53 24.11
CA PHE A 87 16.23 -8.49 24.99
C PHE A 87 16.81 -7.34 24.19
N GLU A 88 16.89 -6.15 24.79
CA GLU A 88 17.69 -5.06 24.25
C GLU A 88 19.19 -5.42 24.23
N ASP A 89 19.93 -4.92 23.24
CA ASP A 89 21.38 -5.13 23.16
C ASP A 89 22.13 -4.31 24.21
N VAL A 90 22.32 -4.93 25.37
CA VAL A 90 23.03 -4.38 26.53
C VAL A 90 24.41 -3.84 26.15
N TRP A 91 25.16 -4.57 25.32
CA TRP A 91 26.53 -4.22 24.98
C TRP A 91 26.59 -3.01 24.07
N TYR A 92 25.67 -2.91 23.11
CA TYR A 92 25.51 -1.73 22.28
C TYR A 92 25.23 -0.50 23.14
N TYR A 93 24.28 -0.57 24.08
CA TYR A 93 23.92 0.57 24.90
C TYR A 93 25.05 0.96 25.86
N LEU A 94 25.74 0.01 26.51
CA LEU A 94 26.93 0.30 27.32
C LEU A 94 28.07 0.95 26.51
N TRP A 95 28.31 0.48 25.29
CA TRP A 95 29.27 1.12 24.38
C TRP A 95 28.83 2.53 24.00
N ARG A 96 27.54 2.74 23.73
CA ARG A 96 26.97 4.04 23.38
C ARG A 96 27.08 5.03 24.54
N GLU A 97 26.83 4.58 25.78
CA GLU A 97 27.03 5.35 27.01
C GLU A 97 28.45 5.92 27.11
N ARG A 98 29.46 5.07 26.91
CA ARG A 98 30.88 5.47 26.97
C ARG A 98 31.28 6.49 25.91
N ARG A 99 30.48 6.62 24.84
CA ARG A 99 30.70 7.59 23.76
C ARG A 99 29.97 8.91 24.00
N LEU A 100 29.16 9.02 25.06
CA LEU A 100 28.58 10.30 25.46
C LEU A 100 29.71 11.26 25.87
N PRO A 101 29.56 12.57 25.60
CA PRO A 101 30.53 13.55 26.10
C PRO A 101 30.69 13.47 27.61
N GLU A 102 31.90 13.71 28.12
CA GLU A 102 32.25 13.56 29.54
C GLU A 102 31.34 14.38 30.49
N ASN A 103 30.76 15.47 29.98
CA ASN A 103 29.89 16.38 30.72
C ASN A 103 28.39 16.10 30.53
N VAL A 104 28.02 14.94 30.01
CA VAL A 104 26.63 14.55 29.71
C VAL A 104 26.28 13.27 30.48
N ASP A 105 25.22 13.34 31.27
CA ASP A 105 24.67 12.19 32.01
C ASP A 105 23.76 11.37 31.07
N PRO A 106 23.82 10.03 31.04
CA PRO A 106 22.86 9.19 30.30
C PRO A 106 21.38 9.51 30.60
N PHE A 107 21.07 9.95 31.82
CA PHE A 107 19.72 10.28 32.31
C PHE A 107 19.29 11.75 32.04
N ASP A 108 20.26 12.63 31.75
CA ASP A 108 20.08 14.00 31.24
C ASP A 108 20.99 14.21 30.03
N SER A 109 20.79 13.33 29.03
CA SER A 109 21.62 13.30 27.85
C SER A 109 21.15 14.44 26.96
N ARG A 110 21.77 15.63 27.10
CA ARG A 110 21.54 16.83 26.26
C ARG A 110 21.95 16.60 24.79
N LEU A 111 21.53 15.49 24.23
CA LEU A 111 21.61 15.14 22.84
C LEU A 111 20.66 16.06 22.07
N ASP A 112 21.10 16.49 20.90
CA ASP A 112 20.28 17.28 19.98
C ASP A 112 19.06 16.46 19.49
N ASP A 113 19.17 15.13 19.52
CA ASP A 113 18.13 14.19 19.12
C ASP A 113 17.26 13.74 20.32
N GLU A 114 16.01 14.19 20.33
CA GLU A 114 15.03 13.91 21.39
C GLU A 114 14.62 12.43 21.48
N MET A 115 14.42 11.77 20.33
CA MET A 115 14.00 10.37 20.30
C MET A 115 15.11 9.44 20.78
N GLU A 116 16.36 9.72 20.40
CA GLU A 116 17.52 8.97 20.90
C GLU A 116 17.69 9.15 22.41
N ARG A 117 17.49 10.37 22.93
CA ARG A 117 17.50 10.63 24.38
C ARG A 117 16.42 9.83 25.11
N ASP A 118 15.19 9.85 24.61
CA ASP A 118 14.08 9.12 25.22
C ASP A 118 14.30 7.60 25.18
N ARG A 119 14.88 7.08 24.08
CA ARG A 119 15.26 5.66 23.96
C ARG A 119 16.30 5.27 25.00
N LEU A 120 17.40 6.03 25.11
CA LEU A 120 18.44 5.76 26.10
C LEU A 120 17.88 5.80 27.51
N ARG A 121 17.08 6.82 27.84
CA ARG A 121 16.40 6.90 29.14
C ARG A 121 15.52 5.68 29.39
N LYS A 122 14.69 5.28 28.41
CA LYS A 122 13.80 4.11 28.52
C LYS A 122 14.61 2.83 28.75
N VAL A 123 15.69 2.63 28.01
CA VAL A 123 16.54 1.44 28.14
C VAL A 123 17.29 1.40 29.47
N TYR A 124 17.81 2.52 29.98
CA TYR A 124 18.52 2.54 31.28
C TYR A 124 17.59 2.52 32.50
N MET A 125 16.38 3.08 32.40
CA MET A 125 15.36 2.97 33.45
C MET A 125 14.78 1.56 33.54
N GLN A 126 14.78 0.82 32.44
CA GLN A 126 14.43 -0.59 32.43
C GLN A 126 15.69 -1.40 32.74
N SER A 127 15.60 -2.41 33.60
CA SER A 127 16.76 -3.26 33.84
C SER A 127 17.17 -3.95 32.53
N LEU A 128 18.47 -3.98 32.21
CA LEU A 128 19.01 -4.49 30.94
C LEU A 128 18.77 -6.01 30.74
N ASP A 129 18.37 -6.72 31.80
CA ASP A 129 17.96 -8.13 31.78
C ASP A 129 16.46 -8.33 31.55
N LYS A 130 15.69 -7.23 31.40
CA LYS A 130 14.24 -7.28 31.18
C LYS A 130 13.92 -7.85 29.79
N THR A 131 13.04 -8.83 29.77
CA THR A 131 12.46 -9.35 28.52
C THR A 131 11.57 -8.30 27.87
N ILE A 132 11.86 -7.99 26.60
CA ILE A 132 11.08 -7.05 25.80
C ILE A 132 9.88 -7.74 25.16
N GLY A 133 10.07 -8.98 24.72
CA GLY A 133 9.01 -9.83 24.19
C GLY A 133 9.51 -11.25 23.93
N HIS A 134 8.68 -12.04 23.26
CA HIS A 134 8.96 -13.43 22.96
C HIS A 134 8.89 -13.70 21.45
N VAL A 135 9.66 -14.69 21.01
CA VAL A 135 9.78 -15.10 19.62
C VAL A 135 9.44 -16.57 19.48
N LEU A 136 8.66 -16.92 18.47
CA LEU A 136 8.39 -18.29 18.05
C LEU A 136 8.85 -18.47 16.60
N PRO A 137 9.97 -19.20 16.35
CA PRO A 137 10.34 -19.63 15.02
C PRO A 137 9.22 -20.50 14.45
N ILE A 138 8.68 -20.12 13.29
CA ILE A 138 7.58 -20.85 12.67
C ILE A 138 7.59 -20.70 11.16
N ALA A 139 7.43 -21.82 10.46
CA ALA A 139 7.32 -21.89 9.01
C ALA A 139 6.37 -23.02 8.60
N ARG A 140 5.86 -22.97 7.37
CA ARG A 140 5.21 -24.13 6.77
C ARG A 140 6.26 -25.20 6.44
N ASN A 141 5.98 -26.47 6.76
CA ASN A 141 6.87 -27.57 6.41
C ASN A 141 6.86 -27.79 4.88
N PRO A 142 8.00 -27.82 4.17
CA PRO A 142 8.03 -28.06 2.73
C PRO A 142 7.63 -29.49 2.32
N VAL A 143 7.83 -30.47 3.21
CA VAL A 143 7.69 -31.92 2.93
C VAL A 143 6.34 -32.46 3.39
N GLY A 144 5.55 -31.69 4.15
CA GLY A 144 4.24 -32.10 4.64
C GLY A 144 3.29 -30.92 4.90
N ALA A 145 2.01 -31.21 5.12
CA ALA A 145 0.98 -30.17 5.28
C ALA A 145 0.97 -29.48 6.66
N GLY A 146 1.98 -29.70 7.50
CA GLY A 146 2.04 -29.19 8.88
C GLY A 146 2.91 -27.95 9.06
N TRP A 147 2.84 -27.34 10.24
CA TRP A 147 3.77 -26.30 10.65
C TRP A 147 5.07 -26.92 11.17
N GLN A 148 6.17 -26.18 11.10
CA GLN A 148 7.43 -26.56 11.70
C GLN A 148 8.01 -25.41 12.52
N SER A 149 8.76 -25.78 13.54
CA SER A 149 9.46 -24.88 14.45
C SER A 149 10.74 -25.58 14.92
N GLY A 150 11.71 -24.81 15.39
CA GLY A 150 13.00 -25.33 15.81
C GLY A 150 13.80 -24.31 16.60
N PRO A 151 14.95 -24.73 17.16
CA PRO A 151 15.83 -23.85 17.89
C PRO A 151 16.46 -22.81 16.96
N TRP A 152 16.70 -21.62 17.50
CA TRP A 152 17.60 -20.64 16.92
C TRP A 152 18.99 -20.82 17.53
N PHE A 153 20.01 -21.01 16.69
CA PHE A 153 21.37 -21.25 17.14
C PHE A 153 22.14 -19.93 17.24
N LEU A 154 21.81 -19.16 18.27
CA LEU A 154 22.38 -17.83 18.51
C LEU A 154 23.77 -17.94 19.14
N ARG A 155 24.70 -17.06 18.75
CA ARG A 155 26.09 -17.07 19.23
C ARG A 155 26.24 -16.79 20.72
N GLU A 156 25.40 -15.92 21.27
CA GLU A 156 25.48 -15.48 22.68
C GLU A 156 24.43 -16.13 23.59
N GLU A 157 23.82 -17.24 23.15
CA GLU A 157 22.75 -17.99 23.84
C GLU A 157 21.44 -17.21 24.12
N ARG A 158 21.46 -15.88 24.03
CA ARG A 158 20.31 -14.97 24.13
C ARG A 158 20.03 -14.29 22.79
N CYS A 159 18.77 -13.89 22.59
CA CYS A 159 18.32 -13.10 21.45
C CYS A 159 18.42 -11.60 21.79
N TYR A 160 19.52 -10.97 21.39
CA TYR A 160 19.67 -9.52 21.45
C TYR A 160 19.10 -8.89 20.18
N LEU A 161 18.22 -7.92 20.36
CA LEU A 161 17.55 -7.21 19.29
C LEU A 161 18.49 -6.15 18.69
N ILE A 162 18.38 -5.93 17.39
CA ILE A 162 18.99 -4.78 16.73
C ILE A 162 18.45 -3.50 17.40
N PRO A 163 19.32 -2.58 17.86
CA PRO A 163 18.90 -1.35 18.53
C PRO A 163 17.95 -0.50 17.67
N GLY A 164 16.90 0.04 18.28
CA GLY A 164 15.95 0.94 17.61
C GLY A 164 14.53 0.85 18.19
N ASP A 165 13.60 1.64 17.68
CA ASP A 165 12.23 1.72 18.24
C ASP A 165 11.17 0.95 17.42
N SER A 166 11.58 0.24 16.36
CA SER A 166 10.66 -0.60 15.58
C SER A 166 10.18 -1.81 16.40
N PRO A 167 8.99 -2.38 16.08
CA PRO A 167 8.53 -3.64 16.66
C PRO A 167 9.60 -4.72 16.66
N ILE A 168 9.63 -5.57 17.71
CA ILE A 168 10.73 -6.55 17.87
C ILE A 168 10.92 -7.47 16.66
N GLY A 169 9.86 -7.79 15.91
CA GLY A 169 9.93 -8.63 14.71
C GLY A 169 10.78 -8.04 13.59
N TYR A 170 10.90 -6.71 13.49
CA TYR A 170 11.81 -6.04 12.56
C TYR A 170 13.24 -5.91 13.09
N ARG A 171 13.44 -6.14 14.39
CA ARG A 171 14.74 -6.00 15.07
C ARG A 171 15.41 -7.33 15.37
N LEU A 172 14.91 -8.45 14.83
CA LEU A 172 15.51 -9.76 15.10
C LEU A 172 16.86 -9.92 14.42
N PRO A 173 17.86 -10.52 15.10
CA PRO A 173 19.22 -10.69 14.56
C PRO A 173 19.29 -11.89 13.59
N LEU A 174 18.54 -11.85 12.49
CA LEU A 174 18.45 -12.97 11.54
C LEU A 174 19.81 -13.35 10.93
N ASP A 175 20.70 -12.37 10.75
CA ASP A 175 22.07 -12.58 10.24
C ASP A 175 22.99 -13.31 11.24
N SER A 176 22.59 -13.41 12.51
CA SER A 176 23.31 -14.20 13.52
C SER A 176 22.96 -15.68 13.47
N GLN A 177 21.97 -16.09 12.68
CA GLN A 177 21.63 -17.50 12.47
C GLN A 177 22.74 -18.22 11.68
N PRO A 178 22.80 -19.55 11.75
CA PRO A 178 23.73 -20.30 10.93
C PRO A 178 23.54 -20.03 9.43
N TRP A 179 24.69 -19.91 8.76
CA TRP A 179 24.80 -19.53 7.37
C TRP A 179 24.05 -20.51 6.45
N VAL A 180 23.50 -19.97 5.38
CA VAL A 180 22.88 -20.72 4.29
C VAL A 180 23.36 -20.11 2.98
N SER A 181 23.65 -20.96 2.00
CA SER A 181 24.06 -20.49 0.68
C SER A 181 22.93 -19.70 0.02
N ARG A 182 23.26 -18.78 -0.89
CA ARG A 182 22.24 -18.00 -1.61
C ARG A 182 21.28 -18.89 -2.41
N GLY A 183 21.75 -20.03 -2.93
CA GLY A 183 20.92 -20.97 -3.69
C GLY A 183 19.95 -21.76 -2.82
N ASP A 184 20.31 -22.01 -1.56
CA ASP A 184 19.50 -22.81 -0.62
C ASP A 184 18.66 -21.94 0.33
N PHE A 185 18.78 -20.62 0.26
CA PHE A 185 18.03 -19.72 1.11
C PHE A 185 16.52 -19.90 0.83
N PRO A 186 15.68 -20.15 1.85
CA PRO A 186 14.27 -20.44 1.66
C PRO A 186 13.48 -19.14 1.40
N TYR A 187 13.62 -18.58 0.20
CA TYR A 187 12.90 -17.37 -0.21
C TYR A 187 11.39 -17.64 -0.24
N VAL A 188 10.63 -16.77 0.43
CA VAL A 188 9.16 -16.78 0.35
C VAL A 188 8.74 -16.16 -0.99
N ASN A 189 8.36 -17.01 -1.93
CA ASN A 189 7.88 -16.59 -3.24
C ASN A 189 6.36 -16.60 -3.26
N GLN A 190 5.74 -15.42 -3.38
CA GLN A 190 4.28 -15.32 -3.49
C GLN A 190 3.78 -15.93 -4.80
N VAL A 191 2.60 -16.53 -4.74
CA VAL A 191 1.90 -17.08 -5.90
C VAL A 191 1.63 -15.96 -6.93
N ASP A 192 1.82 -16.26 -8.21
CA ASP A 192 1.53 -15.30 -9.29
C ASP A 192 0.03 -14.95 -9.31
N PRO A 193 -0.37 -13.66 -9.35
CA PRO A 193 -1.77 -13.25 -9.30
C PRO A 193 -2.64 -13.75 -10.47
N SER A 194 -2.02 -14.22 -11.56
CA SER A 194 -2.72 -14.81 -12.72
C SER A 194 -3.18 -16.26 -12.48
N VAL A 195 -2.71 -16.91 -11.42
CA VAL A 195 -3.05 -18.32 -11.13
C VAL A 195 -4.44 -18.41 -10.48
N ASP A 196 -5.27 -19.29 -11.03
CA ASP A 196 -6.56 -19.62 -10.42
C ASP A 196 -6.38 -20.39 -9.11
N GLN A 197 -7.03 -19.90 -8.06
CA GLN A 197 -7.01 -20.49 -6.73
C GLN A 197 -8.40 -21.01 -6.35
N PRO A 198 -8.48 -22.15 -5.63
CA PRO A 198 -9.75 -22.68 -5.12
C PRO A 198 -10.37 -21.76 -4.06
N PRO A 199 -11.67 -21.93 -3.74
CA PRO A 199 -12.28 -21.25 -2.61
C PRO A 199 -11.51 -21.50 -1.30
N LEU A 200 -11.45 -20.48 -0.46
CA LEU A 200 -10.86 -20.59 0.87
C LEU A 200 -11.74 -21.46 1.78
N PRO A 201 -11.16 -22.23 2.71
CA PRO A 201 -11.91 -22.81 3.82
C PRO A 201 -12.71 -21.75 4.59
N SER A 202 -13.83 -22.13 5.19
CA SER A 202 -14.60 -21.22 6.06
C SER A 202 -13.79 -20.84 7.30
N HIS A 203 -14.16 -19.73 7.94
CA HIS A 203 -13.52 -19.32 9.19
C HIS A 203 -13.65 -20.40 10.28
N GLU A 204 -14.83 -21.04 10.36
CA GLU A 204 -15.08 -22.14 11.28
C GLU A 204 -14.15 -23.34 11.00
N GLN A 205 -13.92 -23.69 9.73
CA GLN A 205 -12.98 -24.74 9.36
C GLN A 205 -11.56 -24.41 9.81
N PHE A 206 -11.12 -23.15 9.72
CA PHE A 206 -9.83 -22.73 10.28
C PHE A 206 -9.79 -22.85 11.80
N LYS A 207 -10.85 -22.43 12.52
CA LYS A 207 -10.94 -22.60 13.99
C LYS A 207 -10.89 -24.07 14.40
N ILE A 208 -11.67 -24.94 13.75
CA ILE A 208 -11.67 -26.38 14.02
C ILE A 208 -10.28 -26.97 13.80
N ARG A 209 -9.60 -26.59 12.71
CA ARG A 209 -8.22 -27.02 12.45
C ARG A 209 -7.36 -26.70 13.67
N VAL A 210 -7.33 -25.44 14.12
CA VAL A 210 -6.46 -25.01 15.23
C VAL A 210 -6.98 -25.35 16.64
N GLY A 211 -7.96 -26.26 16.75
CA GLY A 211 -8.48 -26.74 18.04
C GLY A 211 -9.44 -25.79 18.76
N GLY A 212 -10.00 -24.79 18.05
CA GLY A 212 -11.08 -23.95 18.56
C GLY A 212 -12.39 -24.74 18.69
N THR A 213 -13.13 -24.51 19.77
CA THR A 213 -14.46 -25.11 19.95
C THR A 213 -15.48 -24.44 19.01
N ALA A 214 -16.18 -25.24 18.21
CA ALA A 214 -17.30 -24.74 17.42
C ALA A 214 -18.40 -24.21 18.36
N ARG A 215 -18.98 -23.04 18.05
CA ARG A 215 -20.26 -22.64 18.66
C ARG A 215 -21.30 -23.65 18.18
N ARG A 216 -21.66 -24.61 19.06
CA ARG A 216 -22.61 -25.68 18.79
C ARG A 216 -23.88 -25.16 18.08
N VAL A 217 -24.01 -25.45 16.79
CA VAL A 217 -25.32 -25.81 16.23
C VAL A 217 -25.47 -27.30 16.50
N ALA A 218 -26.55 -27.67 17.17
CA ALA A 218 -26.78 -29.02 17.65
C ALA A 218 -26.83 -30.02 16.48
N HIS A 219 -25.76 -30.79 16.32
CA HIS A 219 -25.82 -32.12 15.72
C HIS A 219 -24.95 -33.06 16.54
N GLU A 220 -25.60 -34.04 17.18
CA GLU A 220 -24.96 -35.15 17.86
C GLU A 220 -24.18 -36.00 16.84
N GLY A 221 -22.87 -36.12 17.07
CA GLY A 221 -21.99 -36.88 16.21
C GLY A 221 -20.56 -36.84 16.73
N VAL A 222 -20.23 -37.84 17.53
CA VAL A 222 -18.92 -38.24 18.06
C VAL A 222 -17.72 -37.67 17.30
N LEU A 223 -16.87 -36.88 17.97
CA LEU A 223 -15.48 -36.71 17.59
C LEU A 223 -14.57 -36.79 18.81
N ASP A 224 -13.69 -37.77 18.72
CA ASP A 224 -12.60 -38.14 19.61
C ASP A 224 -11.65 -36.97 19.86
N ALA A 225 -11.29 -36.75 21.12
CA ALA A 225 -10.32 -35.75 21.54
C ALA A 225 -8.90 -36.26 21.24
N SER A 226 -8.54 -36.33 19.96
CA SER A 226 -7.17 -36.67 19.55
C SER A 226 -6.30 -35.42 19.59
N SER A 227 -5.37 -35.36 20.54
CA SER A 227 -4.24 -34.42 20.54
C SER A 227 -3.64 -34.32 19.14
N ARG A 228 -3.59 -33.11 18.55
CA ARG A 228 -2.88 -32.86 17.28
C ARG A 228 -1.47 -33.45 17.40
N ARG A 229 -1.11 -34.37 16.50
CA ARG A 229 0.26 -34.91 16.45
C ARG A 229 1.20 -33.75 16.11
N ILE A 230 2.19 -33.53 16.96
CA ILE A 230 3.21 -32.50 16.74
C ILE A 230 3.99 -32.88 15.48
N SER A 231 4.02 -31.97 14.50
CA SER A 231 4.44 -32.27 13.12
C SER A 231 5.94 -32.27 12.88
N ALA A 232 6.76 -31.93 13.87
CA ALA A 232 8.22 -31.89 13.74
C ALA A 232 8.89 -32.97 14.60
N ASP A 233 9.80 -33.75 14.00
CA ASP A 233 10.73 -34.59 14.76
C ASP A 233 11.73 -33.65 15.49
N PRO A 234 11.74 -33.63 16.83
CA PRO A 234 12.65 -32.77 17.59
C PRO A 234 14.14 -33.05 17.31
N LEU A 235 14.49 -34.27 16.87
CA LEU A 235 15.88 -34.68 16.68
C LEU A 235 16.49 -34.04 15.42
N ASP A 236 15.74 -34.02 14.32
CA ASP A 236 16.20 -33.39 13.07
C ASP A 236 16.33 -31.86 13.23
N ALA A 237 15.40 -31.24 13.98
CA ALA A 237 15.44 -29.80 14.27
C ALA A 237 16.64 -29.38 15.14
N LEU A 238 17.20 -30.30 15.94
CA LEU A 238 18.34 -30.05 16.81
C LEU A 238 19.69 -30.17 16.10
N LYS A 239 19.72 -30.62 14.84
CA LYS A 239 20.96 -30.73 14.06
C LYS A 239 21.58 -29.34 13.86
N LYS A 240 22.71 -29.09 14.54
CA LYS A 240 23.57 -27.94 14.28
C LYS A 240 24.32 -28.16 12.96
N PRO A 241 24.40 -27.14 12.08
CA PRO A 241 25.20 -27.24 10.88
C PRO A 241 26.69 -27.28 11.21
N GLU A 242 27.44 -28.05 10.42
CA GLU A 242 28.89 -28.05 10.44
C GLU A 242 29.47 -26.73 9.87
N MET A 243 30.77 -26.51 10.05
CA MET A 243 31.45 -25.33 9.52
C MET A 243 31.29 -25.26 7.99
N PHE A 244 30.75 -24.14 7.49
CA PHE A 244 30.41 -23.91 6.08
C PHE A 244 29.35 -24.84 5.47
N GLU A 245 28.61 -25.60 6.29
CA GLU A 245 27.43 -26.34 5.83
C GLU A 245 26.26 -25.36 5.64
N SER A 246 25.62 -25.44 4.47
CA SER A 246 24.44 -24.63 4.17
C SER A 246 23.23 -25.13 4.95
N ALA A 247 22.74 -24.31 5.89
CA ALA A 247 21.75 -24.75 6.89
C ALA A 247 20.29 -24.48 6.49
N SER A 248 19.84 -24.89 5.30
CA SER A 248 18.50 -24.56 4.78
C SER A 248 17.33 -25.12 5.61
N TRP A 249 17.56 -26.17 6.41
CA TRP A 249 16.55 -26.79 7.28
C TRP A 249 16.15 -25.94 8.50
N ILE A 250 16.94 -24.91 8.86
CA ILE A 250 16.62 -24.04 10.00
C ILE A 250 15.41 -23.16 9.69
N THR A 251 14.45 -23.17 10.60
CA THR A 251 13.26 -22.29 10.54
C THR A 251 13.64 -20.85 10.87
N ARG A 252 13.74 -20.01 9.83
CA ARG A 252 14.19 -18.60 9.95
C ARG A 252 13.06 -17.59 10.04
N THR A 253 11.88 -17.93 9.52
CA THR A 253 10.67 -17.13 9.73
C THR A 253 10.17 -17.32 11.16
N CYS A 254 9.53 -16.30 11.70
CA CYS A 254 9.07 -16.30 13.09
C CYS A 254 7.88 -15.38 13.27
N MET A 255 7.13 -15.62 14.33
CA MET A 255 6.15 -14.70 14.87
C MET A 255 6.63 -14.20 16.23
N CYS A 256 6.23 -12.99 16.61
CA CYS A 256 6.63 -12.40 17.89
C CYS A 256 5.42 -11.90 18.68
N ALA A 257 5.58 -11.84 19.99
CA ALA A 257 4.61 -11.24 20.89
C ALA A 257 5.34 -10.22 21.78
N GLU A 258 4.89 -8.97 21.73
CA GLU A 258 5.53 -7.84 22.41
C GLU A 258 4.51 -7.08 23.28
N PRO A 259 4.71 -7.01 24.60
CA PRO A 259 4.02 -6.04 25.44
C PRO A 259 4.53 -4.62 25.18
N ARG A 260 3.73 -3.79 24.50
CA ARG A 260 4.00 -2.35 24.33
C ARG A 260 2.88 -1.52 24.91
N ASP A 261 3.26 -0.55 25.74
CA ASP A 261 2.32 0.31 26.48
C ASP A 261 1.18 -0.48 27.11
N ARG A 262 1.55 -1.65 27.68
CA ARG A 262 0.69 -2.60 28.39
C ARG A 262 -0.42 -3.23 27.52
N LYS A 263 -0.25 -3.24 26.18
CA LYS A 263 -1.03 -4.02 25.21
C LYS A 263 -0.16 -5.11 24.59
N LEU A 264 -0.79 -6.18 24.10
CA LEU A 264 -0.09 -7.24 23.41
C LEU A 264 -0.12 -7.02 21.89
N TYR A 265 1.04 -6.81 21.30
CA TYR A 265 1.22 -6.77 19.85
C TYR A 265 1.72 -8.13 19.36
N ILE A 266 1.10 -8.64 18.31
CA ILE A 266 1.43 -9.91 17.66
C ILE A 266 1.99 -9.60 16.28
N PHE A 267 3.29 -9.80 16.14
CA PHE A 267 4.00 -9.67 14.88
C PHE A 267 3.81 -10.95 14.06
N MET A 268 3.03 -10.86 12.99
CA MET A 268 2.69 -11.98 12.12
C MET A 268 3.89 -12.40 11.26
N PRO A 269 4.09 -13.71 11.03
CA PRO A 269 5.16 -14.22 10.18
C PRO A 269 4.81 -14.02 8.69
N PRO A 270 5.80 -13.96 7.78
CA PRO A 270 5.51 -14.02 6.35
C PRO A 270 5.02 -15.43 5.96
N THR A 271 4.01 -15.50 5.11
CA THR A 271 3.50 -16.76 4.56
C THR A 271 3.51 -16.77 3.04
N VAL A 272 3.60 -17.97 2.45
CA VAL A 272 3.63 -18.16 0.98
C VAL A 272 2.24 -17.94 0.38
N CYS A 273 1.21 -18.51 1.02
CA CYS A 273 -0.19 -18.39 0.60
C CYS A 273 -1.07 -17.84 1.71
N LEU A 274 -2.28 -17.43 1.32
CA LEU A 274 -3.25 -16.83 2.22
C LEU A 274 -3.79 -17.85 3.23
N GLU A 275 -4.02 -19.10 2.82
CA GLU A 275 -4.54 -20.16 3.69
C GLU A 275 -3.67 -20.35 4.94
N ASP A 276 -2.35 -20.31 4.77
CA ASP A 276 -1.39 -20.41 5.88
C ASP A 276 -1.50 -19.20 6.80
N TYR A 277 -1.65 -17.98 6.25
CA TYR A 277 -1.86 -16.78 7.05
C TYR A 277 -3.14 -16.87 7.88
N LEU A 278 -4.22 -17.34 7.27
CA LEU A 278 -5.52 -17.50 7.94
C LEU A 278 -5.50 -18.59 9.01
N GLU A 279 -4.71 -19.66 8.82
CA GLU A 279 -4.52 -20.66 9.87
C GLU A 279 -3.76 -20.09 11.08
N VAL A 280 -2.70 -19.30 10.87
CA VAL A 280 -2.00 -18.58 11.96
C VAL A 280 -2.93 -17.59 12.64
N LEU A 281 -3.68 -16.81 11.86
CA LEU A 281 -4.62 -15.83 12.39
C LEU A 281 -5.70 -16.48 13.26
N ALA A 282 -6.26 -17.61 12.82
CA ALA A 282 -7.23 -18.37 13.60
C ALA A 282 -6.62 -18.92 14.91
N ALA A 283 -5.34 -19.34 14.88
CA ALA A 283 -4.64 -19.78 16.09
C ALA A 283 -4.41 -18.61 17.07
N VAL A 284 -4.09 -17.43 16.56
CA VAL A 284 -3.95 -16.18 17.35
C VAL A 284 -5.30 -15.81 17.98
N GLU A 285 -6.38 -15.75 17.19
CA GLU A 285 -7.72 -15.42 17.71
C GLU A 285 -8.19 -16.43 18.77
N THR A 286 -8.01 -17.73 18.52
CA THR A 286 -8.40 -18.79 19.46
C THR A 286 -7.55 -18.76 20.74
N THR A 287 -6.31 -18.26 20.68
CA THR A 287 -5.47 -18.06 21.87
C THR A 287 -5.91 -16.82 22.65
N ALA A 288 -6.17 -15.71 21.95
CA ALA A 288 -6.73 -14.49 22.54
C ALA A 288 -8.07 -14.75 23.25
N GLU A 289 -8.95 -15.55 22.63
CA GLU A 289 -10.24 -15.96 23.21
C GLU A 289 -10.05 -16.78 24.49
N ALA A 290 -9.12 -17.74 24.48
CA ALA A 290 -8.85 -18.58 25.65
C ALA A 290 -8.21 -17.81 26.82
N MET A 291 -7.42 -16.79 26.52
CA MET A 291 -6.79 -15.93 27.53
C MET A 291 -7.69 -14.76 27.95
N GLY A 292 -8.78 -14.50 27.22
CA GLY A 292 -9.59 -13.29 27.41
C GLY A 292 -8.79 -12.00 27.17
N LEU A 293 -7.76 -12.06 26.31
CA LEU A 293 -6.79 -10.99 26.12
C LEU A 293 -6.90 -10.41 24.70
N PRO A 294 -7.34 -9.16 24.54
CA PRO A 294 -7.32 -8.47 23.24
C PRO A 294 -5.89 -8.23 22.74
N VAL A 295 -5.72 -8.28 21.42
CA VAL A 295 -4.41 -8.16 20.76
C VAL A 295 -4.43 -7.16 19.61
N ILE A 296 -3.23 -6.68 19.26
CA ILE A 296 -2.98 -5.85 18.09
C ILE A 296 -2.17 -6.68 17.09
N ILE A 297 -2.66 -6.79 15.85
CA ILE A 297 -1.98 -7.56 14.79
C ILE A 297 -1.11 -6.62 13.97
N GLU A 298 0.17 -6.99 13.79
CA GLU A 298 1.15 -6.22 13.04
C GLU A 298 2.15 -7.11 12.29
N GLY A 299 3.16 -6.49 11.68
CA GLY A 299 4.26 -7.19 11.02
C GLY A 299 3.98 -7.48 9.56
N TYR A 300 4.13 -8.74 9.14
CA TYR A 300 3.85 -9.12 7.76
C TYR A 300 2.33 -9.15 7.52
N GLU A 301 1.92 -8.47 6.46
CA GLU A 301 0.53 -8.49 5.98
C GLU A 301 0.16 -9.86 5.38
N PRO A 302 -1.14 -10.18 5.24
CA PRO A 302 -1.57 -11.30 4.42
C PRO A 302 -0.95 -11.20 3.01
N PRO A 303 -0.45 -12.31 2.43
CA PRO A 303 0.06 -12.27 1.07
C PRO A 303 -1.04 -11.82 0.11
N ARG A 304 -0.64 -11.15 -0.98
CA ARG A 304 -1.61 -10.64 -1.97
C ARG A 304 -2.42 -11.79 -2.55
N ASP A 305 -3.73 -11.66 -2.49
CA ASP A 305 -4.67 -12.71 -2.90
C ASP A 305 -5.97 -12.08 -3.40
N ARG A 306 -6.49 -12.58 -4.53
CA ARG A 306 -7.72 -12.06 -5.15
C ARG A 306 -8.97 -12.27 -4.29
N ARG A 307 -8.93 -13.20 -3.34
CA ARG A 307 -10.04 -13.57 -2.43
C ARG A 307 -10.13 -12.60 -1.25
N LEU A 308 -9.12 -11.76 -1.05
CA LEU A 308 -9.13 -10.66 -0.09
C LEU A 308 -9.37 -9.30 -0.75
N THR A 309 -9.92 -8.41 0.05
CA THR A 309 -9.98 -6.97 -0.19
C THR A 309 -9.22 -6.26 0.92
N VAL A 310 -8.61 -5.13 0.59
CA VAL A 310 -7.86 -4.30 1.53
C VAL A 310 -8.26 -2.83 1.40
N LEU A 311 -8.37 -2.16 2.54
CA LEU A 311 -8.43 -0.71 2.67
C LEU A 311 -7.23 -0.28 3.51
N ARG A 312 -6.54 0.79 3.10
CA ARG A 312 -5.39 1.34 3.85
C ARG A 312 -5.58 2.81 4.15
N VAL A 313 -5.20 3.21 5.35
CA VAL A 313 -5.07 4.61 5.76
C VAL A 313 -3.62 4.83 6.17
N THR A 314 -2.93 5.71 5.48
CA THR A 314 -1.49 6.00 5.66
C THR A 314 -1.26 7.51 5.72
N PRO A 315 -0.34 8.01 6.54
CA PRO A 315 0.00 9.41 6.54
C PRO A 315 1.10 9.67 5.49
N ASP A 316 0.95 10.78 4.78
CA ASP A 316 2.00 11.42 3.99
C ASP A 316 2.28 12.80 4.66
N PRO A 317 3.38 13.49 4.33
CA PRO A 317 3.63 14.84 4.85
C PRO A 317 2.39 15.73 4.65
N GLY A 318 1.90 16.34 5.73
CA GLY A 318 0.74 17.23 5.69
C GLY A 318 -0.63 16.61 5.35
N VAL A 319 -0.73 15.34 4.97
CA VAL A 319 -1.98 14.71 4.48
C VAL A 319 -2.17 13.26 4.94
N ILE A 320 -3.39 12.75 4.81
CA ILE A 320 -3.70 11.32 4.99
C ILE A 320 -4.14 10.75 3.65
N GLU A 321 -3.47 9.70 3.21
CA GLU A 321 -3.81 8.91 2.03
C GLU A 321 -4.75 7.76 2.44
N VAL A 322 -5.88 7.63 1.73
CA VAL A 322 -6.82 6.51 1.92
C VAL A 322 -6.91 5.71 0.63
N ASN A 323 -6.32 4.52 0.63
CA ASN A 323 -6.46 3.56 -0.46
C ASN A 323 -7.75 2.76 -0.24
N VAL A 324 -8.78 3.08 -1.00
CA VAL A 324 -10.09 2.41 -0.93
C VAL A 324 -10.11 1.10 -1.71
N GLN A 325 -11.03 0.22 -1.33
CA GLN A 325 -11.30 -1.03 -2.03
C GLN A 325 -11.82 -0.79 -3.47
N PRO A 326 -11.61 -1.76 -4.39
CA PRO A 326 -12.24 -1.73 -5.71
C PRO A 326 -13.78 -1.72 -5.61
N ALA A 327 -14.43 -1.04 -6.55
CA ALA A 327 -15.88 -1.07 -6.71
C ALA A 327 -16.27 -1.81 -8.00
N SER A 328 -17.21 -2.74 -7.90
CA SER A 328 -17.70 -3.57 -9.02
C SER A 328 -18.80 -2.90 -9.85
N SER A 329 -19.47 -1.90 -9.30
CA SER A 329 -20.58 -1.19 -9.93
C SER A 329 -20.54 0.32 -9.69
N TRP A 330 -21.30 1.08 -10.47
CA TRP A 330 -21.43 2.53 -10.27
C TRP A 330 -22.11 2.88 -8.93
N ALA A 331 -23.10 2.09 -8.51
CA ALA A 331 -23.78 2.28 -7.23
C ALA A 331 -22.80 2.10 -6.05
N GLU A 332 -21.99 1.05 -6.10
CA GLU A 332 -20.95 0.79 -5.11
C GLU A 332 -19.88 1.89 -5.09
N LEU A 333 -19.41 2.34 -6.26
CA LEU A 333 -18.44 3.43 -6.36
C LEU A 333 -18.97 4.75 -5.78
N THR A 334 -20.25 5.06 -6.07
CA THR A 334 -20.94 6.24 -5.55
C THR A 334 -21.07 6.17 -4.03
N HIS A 335 -21.43 5.00 -3.50
CA HIS A 335 -21.52 4.75 -2.06
C HIS A 335 -20.17 4.91 -1.38
N HIS A 336 -19.14 4.19 -1.86
CA HIS A 336 -17.79 4.25 -1.31
C HIS A 336 -17.23 5.68 -1.28
N THR A 337 -17.36 6.41 -2.39
CA THR A 337 -16.88 7.79 -2.49
C THR A 337 -17.64 8.71 -1.52
N SER A 338 -18.97 8.65 -1.53
CA SER A 338 -19.79 9.54 -0.69
C SER A 338 -19.56 9.29 0.79
N PHE A 339 -19.48 8.02 1.21
CA PHE A 339 -19.22 7.66 2.59
C PHE A 339 -17.82 8.06 3.04
N LEU A 340 -16.79 7.91 2.20
CA LEU A 340 -15.42 8.31 2.55
C LEU A 340 -15.35 9.81 2.85
N TYR A 341 -15.93 10.65 1.99
CA TYR A 341 -15.97 12.11 2.20
C TYR A 341 -16.70 12.47 3.50
N GLU A 342 -17.86 11.85 3.75
CA GLU A 342 -18.63 12.09 4.97
C GLU A 342 -17.87 11.62 6.23
N ALA A 343 -17.27 10.43 6.18
CA ALA A 343 -16.50 9.88 7.28
C ALA A 343 -15.26 10.74 7.60
N ALA A 344 -14.58 11.25 6.57
CA ALA A 344 -13.47 12.20 6.72
C ALA A 344 -13.96 13.47 7.42
N HIS A 345 -15.03 14.09 6.92
CA HIS A 345 -15.62 15.30 7.48
C HIS A 345 -16.03 15.12 8.96
N GLN A 346 -16.73 14.04 9.30
CA GLN A 346 -17.12 13.71 10.67
C GLN A 346 -15.93 13.43 11.61
N THR A 347 -14.74 13.25 11.05
CA THR A 347 -13.47 13.09 11.80
C THR A 347 -12.57 14.31 11.72
N ARG A 348 -13.10 15.46 11.27
CA ARG A 348 -12.40 16.75 11.14
C ARG A 348 -11.23 16.73 10.15
N LEU A 349 -11.30 15.84 9.17
CA LEU A 349 -10.42 15.85 8.00
C LEU A 349 -11.12 16.55 6.84
N SER A 350 -10.35 17.24 6.01
CA SER A 350 -10.85 17.92 4.81
C SER A 350 -10.08 17.48 3.58
N THR A 351 -10.71 17.59 2.41
CA THR A 351 -10.15 17.28 1.10
C THR A 351 -9.60 18.50 0.37
N GLU A 352 -9.53 19.62 1.08
CA GLU A 352 -9.11 20.92 0.56
C GLU A 352 -8.21 21.64 1.59
N LYS A 353 -7.39 22.58 1.11
CA LYS A 353 -6.61 23.51 1.93
C LYS A 353 -6.69 24.93 1.38
N PHE A 354 -6.26 25.88 2.20
CA PHE A 354 -6.08 27.27 1.78
C PHE A 354 -4.61 27.64 1.88
N MET A 355 -4.07 28.18 0.80
CA MET A 355 -2.72 28.73 0.77
C MET A 355 -2.66 30.03 1.59
N VAL A 356 -1.45 30.52 1.87
CA VAL A 356 -1.23 31.75 2.67
C VAL A 356 -1.91 32.97 2.05
N ASP A 357 -2.02 33.02 0.72
CA ASP A 357 -2.74 34.08 -0.03
C ASP A 357 -4.27 33.91 -0.04
N GLY A 358 -4.80 32.90 0.66
CA GLY A 358 -6.22 32.57 0.69
C GLY A 358 -6.70 31.74 -0.50
N ARG A 359 -5.81 31.31 -1.40
CA ARG A 359 -6.19 30.47 -2.54
C ARG A 359 -6.67 29.11 -2.08
N HIS A 360 -7.85 28.73 -2.56
CA HIS A 360 -8.43 27.42 -2.32
C HIS A 360 -7.79 26.37 -3.24
N THR A 361 -7.26 25.29 -2.67
CA THR A 361 -6.53 24.25 -3.41
C THR A 361 -6.87 22.85 -2.86
N GLY A 362 -6.52 21.81 -3.60
CA GLY A 362 -6.59 20.45 -3.08
C GLY A 362 -5.51 20.23 -2.02
N THR A 363 -5.60 19.13 -1.28
CA THR A 363 -4.65 18.82 -0.19
C THR A 363 -3.19 18.70 -0.64
N GLY A 364 -2.92 18.52 -1.94
CA GLY A 364 -1.59 18.27 -2.49
C GLY A 364 -1.18 16.78 -2.52
N GLY A 365 -2.00 15.88 -1.98
CA GLY A 365 -1.77 14.43 -2.00
C GLY A 365 -2.26 13.71 -3.26
N GLY A 366 -3.05 14.39 -4.11
CA GLY A 366 -3.64 13.80 -5.32
C GLY A 366 -4.93 13.00 -5.07
N ASN A 367 -5.50 12.45 -6.15
CA ASN A 367 -6.69 11.60 -6.17
C ASN A 367 -6.57 10.58 -7.31
N HIS A 368 -5.65 9.64 -7.15
CA HIS A 368 -5.33 8.70 -8.22
C HIS A 368 -6.47 7.72 -8.49
N PHE A 369 -6.70 7.43 -9.77
CA PHE A 369 -7.71 6.47 -10.19
C PHE A 369 -7.06 5.21 -10.75
N VAL A 370 -7.37 4.07 -10.14
CA VAL A 370 -6.86 2.77 -10.58
C VAL A 370 -7.94 2.03 -11.35
N LEU A 371 -7.63 1.66 -12.59
CA LEU A 371 -8.52 0.95 -13.51
C LEU A 371 -7.94 -0.43 -13.81
N GLY A 372 -8.80 -1.44 -13.95
CA GLY A 372 -8.38 -2.77 -14.38
C GLY A 372 -9.47 -3.83 -14.22
N GLY A 373 -9.08 -5.10 -14.33
CA GLY A 373 -9.96 -6.25 -14.15
C GLY A 373 -9.92 -6.82 -12.73
N ALA A 374 -10.79 -7.79 -12.45
CA ALA A 374 -10.77 -8.53 -11.17
C ALA A 374 -9.50 -9.39 -11.01
N THR A 375 -8.92 -9.82 -12.12
CA THR A 375 -7.63 -10.51 -12.22
C THR A 375 -6.79 -9.87 -13.33
N PRO A 376 -5.47 -10.11 -13.39
CA PRO A 376 -4.64 -9.65 -14.50
C PRO A 376 -5.16 -10.16 -15.86
N ASN A 377 -5.66 -11.39 -15.91
CA ASN A 377 -6.22 -11.99 -17.12
C ASN A 377 -7.52 -11.31 -17.58
N ASP A 378 -8.26 -10.69 -16.65
CA ASP A 378 -9.47 -9.92 -16.95
C ASP A 378 -9.19 -8.46 -17.31
N SER A 379 -7.94 -8.00 -17.19
CA SER A 379 -7.58 -6.61 -17.44
C SER A 379 -7.96 -6.18 -18.85
N PRO A 380 -8.76 -5.10 -19.00
CA PRO A 380 -9.13 -4.62 -20.33
C PRO A 380 -7.92 -4.12 -21.11
N PHE A 381 -6.89 -3.61 -20.40
CA PHE A 381 -5.66 -3.08 -21.01
C PHE A 381 -4.73 -4.19 -21.53
N LEU A 382 -4.72 -5.36 -20.88
CA LEU A 382 -3.93 -6.50 -21.33
C LEU A 382 -4.65 -7.29 -22.42
N ARG A 383 -5.98 -7.42 -22.33
CA ARG A 383 -6.81 -8.10 -23.34
C ARG A 383 -6.94 -7.30 -24.64
N ARG A 384 -6.98 -5.97 -24.54
CA ARG A 384 -7.10 -5.03 -25.67
C ARG A 384 -6.08 -3.91 -25.50
N PRO A 385 -4.81 -4.12 -25.88
CA PRO A 385 -3.76 -3.10 -25.76
C PRO A 385 -4.07 -1.79 -26.52
N ASP A 386 -4.91 -1.87 -27.55
CA ASP A 386 -5.42 -0.70 -28.27
C ASP A 386 -6.30 0.22 -27.39
N LEU A 387 -6.89 -0.29 -26.31
CA LEU A 387 -7.57 0.54 -25.31
C LEU A 387 -6.59 1.46 -24.58
N LEU A 388 -5.47 0.91 -24.09
CA LEU A 388 -4.44 1.71 -23.41
C LEU A 388 -3.84 2.73 -24.38
N ALA A 389 -3.55 2.31 -25.62
CA ALA A 389 -3.10 3.22 -26.66
C ALA A 389 -4.11 4.33 -26.94
N SER A 390 -5.41 4.00 -27.01
CA SER A 390 -6.49 4.98 -27.20
C SER A 390 -6.54 5.99 -26.07
N MET A 391 -6.45 5.54 -24.81
CA MET A 391 -6.46 6.45 -23.66
C MET A 391 -5.27 7.41 -23.68
N VAL A 392 -4.05 6.89 -23.87
CA VAL A 392 -2.85 7.72 -23.91
C VAL A 392 -2.90 8.70 -25.09
N ALA A 393 -3.30 8.24 -26.29
CA ALA A 393 -3.43 9.10 -27.46
C ALA A 393 -4.50 10.19 -27.28
N TYR A 394 -5.61 9.86 -26.64
CA TYR A 394 -6.72 10.81 -26.43
C TYR A 394 -6.35 11.88 -25.41
N TRP A 395 -5.78 11.50 -24.26
CA TRP A 395 -5.25 12.46 -23.29
C TRP A 395 -4.15 13.32 -23.89
N HIS A 396 -3.28 12.74 -24.73
CA HIS A 396 -2.26 13.50 -25.46
C HIS A 396 -2.90 14.59 -26.34
N ASN A 397 -3.92 14.23 -27.13
CA ASN A 397 -4.59 15.17 -28.03
C ASN A 397 -5.57 16.13 -27.35
N HIS A 398 -5.98 15.88 -26.10
CA HIS A 398 -6.90 16.73 -25.34
C HIS A 398 -6.29 17.12 -23.97
N PRO A 399 -5.39 18.13 -23.92
CA PRO A 399 -4.72 18.55 -22.69
C PRO A 399 -5.64 18.99 -21.56
N ALA A 400 -6.90 19.37 -21.85
CA ALA A 400 -7.88 19.68 -20.80
C ALA A 400 -8.10 18.50 -19.84
N LEU A 401 -7.98 17.24 -20.31
CA LEU A 401 -8.13 16.04 -19.49
C LEU A 401 -6.99 15.85 -18.48
N SER A 402 -5.88 16.55 -18.65
CA SER A 402 -4.77 16.61 -17.69
C SER A 402 -4.89 17.89 -16.85
N TYR A 403 -4.97 19.05 -17.49
CA TYR A 403 -4.72 20.34 -16.83
C TYR A 403 -5.93 20.87 -16.03
N LEU A 404 -7.15 20.52 -16.42
CA LEU A 404 -8.33 20.91 -15.64
C LEU A 404 -8.32 20.24 -14.26
N PHE A 405 -7.84 19.00 -14.22
CA PHE A 405 -7.91 18.13 -13.04
C PHE A 405 -6.61 18.01 -12.27
N SER A 406 -5.46 18.42 -12.82
CA SER A 406 -4.14 18.34 -12.17
C SER A 406 -4.03 19.22 -10.92
N GLY A 407 -2.99 19.03 -10.09
CA GLY A 407 -2.68 20.01 -9.04
C GLY A 407 -2.18 21.36 -9.59
N LEU A 408 -1.80 22.28 -8.70
CA LEU A 408 -1.18 23.56 -9.09
C LEU A 408 0.16 23.40 -9.83
N PHE A 409 0.89 22.31 -9.55
CA PHE A 409 2.20 22.06 -10.14
C PHE A 409 2.06 21.32 -11.46
N ILE A 410 2.08 22.06 -12.57
CA ILE A 410 2.08 21.51 -13.93
C ILE A 410 3.48 21.62 -14.53
N GLY A 411 3.86 20.69 -15.38
CA GLY A 411 5.16 20.72 -16.06
C GLY A 411 5.97 19.44 -15.91
N PRO A 412 7.18 19.39 -16.48
CA PRO A 412 8.01 18.19 -16.60
C PRO A 412 8.44 17.57 -15.27
N THR A 413 8.36 18.34 -14.20
CA THR A 413 8.80 17.96 -12.85
C THR A 413 7.66 17.88 -11.84
N SER A 414 6.42 17.97 -12.32
CA SER A 414 5.22 17.77 -11.50
C SER A 414 5.14 16.36 -10.89
N GLN A 415 4.12 16.11 -10.06
CA GLN A 415 3.88 14.78 -9.48
C GLN A 415 3.54 13.72 -10.55
N ALA A 416 2.91 14.14 -11.65
CA ALA A 416 2.37 13.27 -12.69
C ALA A 416 2.43 13.93 -14.07
N PRO A 417 3.63 14.27 -14.60
CA PRO A 417 3.79 14.90 -15.91
C PRO A 417 3.17 14.07 -17.04
N ARG A 418 2.65 14.80 -18.03
CA ARG A 418 2.31 14.23 -19.35
C ARG A 418 3.59 13.81 -20.08
N VAL A 419 3.44 12.90 -21.04
CA VAL A 419 4.55 12.36 -21.84
C VAL A 419 5.30 13.45 -22.63
N ASP A 420 4.62 14.52 -23.03
CA ASP A 420 5.15 15.57 -23.90
C ASP A 420 5.58 16.86 -23.17
N GLU A 421 5.56 16.86 -21.83
CA GLU A 421 6.01 17.98 -20.98
C GLU A 421 7.52 18.19 -20.98
N ALA A 422 8.30 17.10 -21.14
CA ALA A 422 9.75 17.12 -21.04
C ALA A 422 10.48 16.69 -22.31
N ARG A 423 9.92 15.71 -23.04
CA ARG A 423 10.57 15.03 -24.16
C ARG A 423 9.64 15.05 -25.36
N HIS A 424 9.75 16.09 -26.19
CA HIS A 424 8.89 16.23 -27.37
C HIS A 424 9.10 15.09 -28.38
N GLU A 425 10.30 14.50 -28.43
CA GLU A 425 10.64 13.35 -29.27
C GLU A 425 9.87 12.09 -28.87
N SER A 426 9.49 11.95 -27.59
CA SER A 426 8.75 10.79 -27.08
C SER A 426 7.41 10.59 -27.78
N VAL A 427 6.80 11.65 -28.34
CA VAL A 427 5.54 11.56 -29.07
C VAL A 427 5.68 10.70 -30.33
N ARG A 428 6.82 10.78 -31.03
CA ARG A 428 7.08 9.93 -32.20
C ARG A 428 7.30 8.48 -31.78
N GLU A 429 8.06 8.24 -30.72
CA GLU A 429 8.30 6.90 -30.20
C GLU A 429 7.01 6.24 -29.70
N LEU A 430 6.09 7.03 -29.16
CA LEU A 430 4.76 6.57 -28.75
C LEU A 430 3.90 6.09 -29.92
N GLU A 431 3.94 6.80 -31.05
CA GLU A 431 3.28 6.35 -32.30
C GLU A 431 3.87 5.02 -32.78
N VAL A 432 5.19 4.86 -32.74
CA VAL A 432 5.88 3.61 -33.11
C VAL A 432 5.46 2.47 -32.18
N ALA A 433 5.38 2.72 -30.87
CA ALA A 433 4.88 1.74 -29.91
C ALA A 433 3.43 1.33 -30.22
N PHE A 434 2.54 2.28 -30.55
CA PHE A 434 1.16 1.97 -30.93
C PHE A 434 1.05 1.21 -32.26
N GLU A 435 1.90 1.52 -33.24
CA GLU A 435 2.01 0.76 -34.50
C GLU A 435 2.45 -0.69 -34.22
N GLU A 436 3.45 -0.88 -33.35
CA GLU A 436 3.96 -2.20 -33.00
C GLU A 436 2.90 -3.05 -32.26
N LEU A 437 2.19 -2.47 -31.29
CA LEU A 437 1.09 -3.16 -30.61
C LEU A 437 -0.01 -3.60 -31.59
N ARG A 438 -0.36 -2.74 -32.55
CA ARG A 438 -1.34 -3.07 -33.61
C ARG A 438 -0.82 -4.16 -34.54
N ARG A 439 0.46 -4.11 -34.93
CA ARG A 439 1.11 -5.12 -35.78
C ARG A 439 1.15 -6.49 -35.11
N GLN A 440 1.50 -6.53 -33.82
CA GLN A 440 1.52 -7.78 -33.06
C GLN A 440 0.10 -8.36 -32.94
N ASN A 441 -0.89 -7.52 -32.63
CA ASN A 441 -2.27 -7.93 -32.57
C ASN A 441 -2.81 -8.43 -33.92
N SER A 442 -2.45 -7.80 -35.04
CA SER A 442 -2.91 -8.23 -36.37
C SER A 442 -2.26 -9.54 -36.84
N LEU A 443 -0.99 -9.77 -36.48
CA LEU A 443 -0.26 -10.98 -36.87
C LEU A 443 -0.63 -12.20 -36.03
N PHE A 444 -0.84 -12.00 -34.72
CA PHE A 444 -0.99 -13.11 -33.77
C PHE A 444 -2.36 -13.18 -33.09
N ASN A 445 -3.25 -12.22 -33.36
CA ASN A 445 -4.53 -12.04 -32.66
C ASN A 445 -4.37 -12.05 -31.12
N ASN A 446 -3.20 -11.61 -30.66
CA ASN A 446 -2.79 -11.60 -29.28
C ASN A 446 -1.54 -10.71 -29.14
N VAL A 447 -1.42 -10.01 -28.03
CA VAL A 447 -0.18 -9.35 -27.63
C VAL A 447 0.16 -9.86 -26.23
N PRO A 448 1.29 -10.53 -26.03
CA PRO A 448 1.67 -11.01 -24.70
C PRO A 448 1.71 -9.85 -23.68
N PRO A 449 1.16 -10.00 -22.46
CA PRO A 449 1.09 -8.91 -21.48
C PRO A 449 2.42 -8.20 -21.19
N TRP A 450 3.53 -8.95 -21.13
CA TRP A 450 4.86 -8.39 -20.94
C TRP A 450 5.33 -7.50 -22.11
N MET A 451 4.83 -7.73 -23.32
CA MET A 451 5.14 -6.92 -24.50
C MET A 451 4.36 -5.60 -24.47
N VAL A 452 3.11 -5.63 -24.00
CA VAL A 452 2.31 -4.41 -23.77
C VAL A 452 3.05 -3.49 -22.80
N ASP A 453 3.51 -4.04 -21.68
CA ASP A 453 4.27 -3.31 -20.67
C ASP A 453 5.60 -2.77 -21.25
N ARG A 454 6.42 -3.63 -21.87
CA ARG A 454 7.73 -3.24 -22.41
C ARG A 454 7.66 -2.21 -23.53
N ALA A 455 6.62 -2.21 -24.35
CA ALA A 455 6.42 -1.24 -25.42
C ALA A 455 6.19 0.19 -24.89
N LEU A 456 5.62 0.33 -23.69
CA LEU A 456 5.20 1.62 -23.13
C LEU A 456 6.02 2.06 -21.90
N ARG A 457 6.65 1.13 -21.17
CA ARG A 457 7.33 1.40 -19.89
C ARG A 457 8.39 2.49 -19.95
N ASN A 458 9.15 2.57 -21.03
CA ASN A 458 10.19 3.59 -21.15
C ASN A 458 9.69 4.92 -21.77
N LEU A 459 8.42 4.97 -22.16
CA LEU A 459 7.77 6.17 -22.72
C LEU A 459 6.88 6.84 -21.67
N LEU A 460 6.18 6.05 -20.85
CA LEU A 460 5.31 6.51 -19.78
C LEU A 460 6.09 6.69 -18.48
N VAL A 461 7.02 7.65 -18.47
CA VAL A 461 7.95 7.93 -17.36
C VAL A 461 8.16 9.43 -17.18
N ASP A 462 8.46 9.84 -15.94
CA ASP A 462 8.93 11.20 -15.67
C ASP A 462 10.37 11.44 -16.22
N VAL A 463 10.87 12.67 -16.04
CA VAL A 463 12.23 13.06 -16.45
C VAL A 463 13.36 12.23 -15.84
N THR A 464 13.11 11.55 -14.72
CA THR A 464 14.09 10.68 -14.05
C THR A 464 13.99 9.21 -14.51
N GLY A 465 13.03 8.88 -15.38
CA GLY A 465 12.77 7.53 -15.83
C GLY A 465 11.85 6.73 -14.90
N ASN A 466 11.10 7.40 -14.01
CA ASN A 466 10.23 6.76 -13.04
C ASN A 466 8.79 6.63 -13.57
N THR A 467 8.33 5.39 -13.73
CA THR A 467 6.97 5.03 -14.17
C THR A 467 5.91 5.34 -13.13
N HIS A 468 6.24 5.29 -11.84
CA HIS A 468 5.32 5.66 -10.75
C HIS A 468 4.95 7.13 -10.77
N ARG A 469 5.76 7.98 -11.42
CA ARG A 469 5.56 9.43 -11.51
C ARG A 469 4.97 9.87 -12.85
N ALA A 470 4.59 8.96 -13.74
CA ALA A 470 3.94 9.34 -14.99
C ALA A 470 2.44 9.61 -14.78
N GLU A 471 1.84 10.45 -15.63
CA GLU A 471 0.39 10.64 -15.68
C GLU A 471 -0.35 9.30 -15.83
N PHE A 472 0.11 8.47 -16.76
CA PHE A 472 -0.32 7.09 -16.96
C PHE A 472 0.71 6.14 -16.32
N CYS A 473 0.49 5.81 -15.05
CA CYS A 473 1.38 4.91 -14.31
C CYS A 473 1.04 3.44 -14.64
N ILE A 474 2.03 2.74 -15.20
CA ILE A 474 1.92 1.32 -15.59
C ILE A 474 2.73 0.38 -14.66
N ASP A 475 3.14 0.82 -13.48
CA ASP A 475 3.89 -0.02 -12.54
C ASP A 475 3.13 -1.26 -12.08
N LYS A 476 1.81 -1.15 -12.04
CA LYS A 476 0.89 -2.22 -11.65
C LYS A 476 0.29 -2.93 -12.87
N LEU A 477 0.77 -2.66 -14.09
CA LEU A 477 0.23 -3.26 -15.32
C LEU A 477 0.75 -4.69 -15.50
N TYR A 478 1.98 -4.86 -15.99
CA TYR A 478 2.57 -6.18 -16.15
C TYR A 478 4.11 -6.12 -16.13
N SER A 479 4.69 -5.73 -14.99
CA SER A 479 6.14 -5.75 -14.86
C SER A 479 6.68 -7.18 -15.01
N PRO A 480 7.62 -7.44 -15.93
CA PRO A 480 8.19 -8.77 -16.10
C PRO A 480 9.12 -9.16 -14.93
N ASP A 481 9.61 -8.18 -14.16
CA ASP A 481 10.69 -8.37 -13.19
C ASP A 481 10.22 -8.97 -11.86
N SER A 482 8.93 -8.87 -11.52
CA SER A 482 8.34 -9.51 -10.32
C SER A 482 6.89 -9.91 -10.53
N SER A 483 6.40 -10.90 -9.78
CA SER A 483 4.96 -11.24 -9.73
C SER A 483 4.12 -10.14 -9.07
N THR A 484 4.71 -9.33 -8.17
CA THR A 484 4.01 -8.25 -7.46
C THR A 484 3.60 -7.08 -8.36
N GLY A 485 4.27 -6.90 -9.50
CA GLY A 485 3.95 -5.90 -10.53
C GLY A 485 3.03 -6.37 -11.66
N ARG A 486 2.54 -7.62 -11.60
CA ARG A 486 1.66 -8.22 -12.62
C ARG A 486 0.20 -8.20 -12.19
N LEU A 487 -0.37 -7.01 -12.05
CA LEU A 487 -1.74 -6.85 -11.54
C LEU A 487 -2.76 -6.53 -12.63
N GLY A 488 -2.32 -6.15 -13.84
CA GLY A 488 -3.19 -5.73 -14.94
C GLY A 488 -3.89 -4.40 -14.67
N LEU A 489 -3.30 -3.53 -13.83
CA LEU A 489 -3.87 -2.26 -13.40
C LEU A 489 -3.17 -1.08 -14.08
N LEU A 490 -3.96 -0.09 -14.49
CA LEU A 490 -3.50 1.24 -14.90
C LEU A 490 -3.85 2.24 -13.81
N GLU A 491 -2.88 3.04 -13.37
CA GLU A 491 -3.10 4.11 -12.39
C GLU A 491 -2.98 5.48 -13.06
N MET A 492 -4.07 6.25 -13.05
CA MET A 492 -4.15 7.61 -13.55
C MET A 492 -3.83 8.57 -12.41
N ARG A 493 -2.76 9.36 -12.56
CA ARG A 493 -2.20 10.15 -11.44
C ARG A 493 -2.40 11.66 -11.53
N ALA A 494 -2.68 12.20 -12.73
CA ALA A 494 -2.84 13.64 -12.94
C ALA A 494 -4.21 14.18 -12.48
N PHE A 495 -4.66 13.78 -11.28
CA PHE A 495 -5.90 14.20 -10.67
C PHE A 495 -5.63 14.71 -9.25
N GLU A 496 -6.00 15.95 -8.99
CA GLU A 496 -6.03 16.54 -7.66
C GLU A 496 -7.32 16.13 -6.94
N MET A 497 -7.25 16.06 -5.61
CA MET A 497 -8.40 15.79 -4.77
C MET A 497 -9.44 16.92 -4.88
N PRO A 498 -10.66 16.64 -5.37
CA PRO A 498 -11.67 17.67 -5.44
C PRO A 498 -12.34 17.88 -4.08
N PRO A 499 -12.84 19.09 -3.79
CA PRO A 499 -13.39 19.45 -2.49
C PRO A 499 -14.71 18.74 -2.15
N HIS A 500 -15.34 18.08 -3.13
CA HIS A 500 -16.65 17.44 -2.93
C HIS A 500 -16.78 16.10 -3.66
N ALA A 501 -17.44 15.13 -3.02
CA ALA A 501 -17.64 13.77 -3.56
C ALA A 501 -18.26 13.74 -4.97
N ARG A 502 -19.23 14.61 -5.25
CA ARG A 502 -19.86 14.72 -6.59
C ARG A 502 -18.88 15.15 -7.68
N MET A 503 -17.91 16.00 -7.36
CA MET A 503 -16.86 16.39 -8.29
C MET A 503 -15.92 15.22 -8.58
N SER A 504 -15.55 14.44 -7.55
CA SER A 504 -14.79 13.21 -7.72
C SER A 504 -15.54 12.19 -8.58
N LEU A 505 -16.84 12.00 -8.31
CA LEU A 505 -17.68 11.09 -9.10
C LEU A 505 -17.82 11.55 -10.56
N ALA A 506 -17.89 12.85 -10.85
CA ALA A 506 -17.93 13.34 -12.23
C ALA A 506 -16.64 13.00 -13.01
N GLN A 507 -15.46 13.14 -12.39
CA GLN A 507 -14.17 12.70 -12.98
C GLN A 507 -14.18 11.19 -13.23
N GLN A 508 -14.65 10.41 -12.25
CA GLN A 508 -14.75 8.96 -12.34
C GLN A 508 -15.70 8.51 -13.45
N LEU A 509 -16.82 9.19 -13.61
CA LEU A 509 -17.79 8.93 -14.68
C LEU A 509 -17.19 9.21 -16.05
N LEU A 510 -16.46 10.34 -16.21
CA LEU A 510 -15.79 10.71 -17.45
C LEU A 510 -14.81 9.64 -17.92
N MET A 511 -13.92 9.18 -17.04
CA MET A 511 -12.96 8.13 -17.40
C MET A 511 -13.66 6.83 -17.76
N ARG A 512 -14.71 6.42 -17.02
CA ARG A 512 -15.47 5.20 -17.33
C ARG A 512 -16.14 5.29 -18.71
N ALA A 513 -16.69 6.45 -19.06
CA ALA A 513 -17.29 6.68 -20.36
C ALA A 513 -16.25 6.63 -21.49
N LEU A 514 -15.08 7.23 -21.29
CA LEU A 514 -13.98 7.18 -22.26
C LEU A 514 -13.46 5.75 -22.45
N VAL A 515 -13.27 4.99 -21.37
CA VAL A 515 -12.92 3.55 -21.46
C VAL A 515 -13.98 2.78 -22.25
N ALA A 516 -15.26 3.00 -21.97
CA ALA A 516 -16.35 2.34 -22.69
C ALA A 516 -16.40 2.74 -24.17
N ARG A 517 -16.20 4.03 -24.50
CA ARG A 517 -16.10 4.54 -25.88
C ARG A 517 -14.94 3.88 -26.62
N PHE A 518 -13.75 3.87 -26.03
CA PHE A 518 -12.56 3.28 -26.67
C PHE A 518 -12.63 1.77 -26.79
N TRP A 519 -13.31 1.09 -25.87
CA TRP A 519 -13.57 -0.34 -25.98
C TRP A 519 -14.42 -0.70 -27.21
N GLN A 520 -15.46 0.10 -27.47
CA GLN A 520 -16.34 -0.07 -28.63
C GLN A 520 -15.66 0.37 -29.92
N THR A 521 -15.04 1.55 -29.92
CA THR A 521 -14.36 2.14 -31.06
C THR A 521 -13.03 2.73 -30.59
N PRO A 522 -11.89 2.09 -30.91
CA PRO A 522 -10.58 2.59 -30.53
C PRO A 522 -10.31 3.99 -31.07
N TYR A 523 -9.59 4.81 -30.31
CA TYR A 523 -9.11 6.12 -30.76
C TYR A 523 -7.75 5.95 -31.42
N GLN A 524 -7.71 6.05 -32.75
CA GLN A 524 -6.51 5.79 -33.56
C GLN A 524 -6.31 6.94 -34.57
N PRO A 525 -5.88 8.13 -34.11
CA PRO A 525 -5.60 9.24 -35.00
C PRO A 525 -4.46 8.86 -35.96
N ALA A 526 -4.43 9.46 -37.14
CA ALA A 526 -3.35 9.23 -38.11
C ALA A 526 -1.97 9.63 -37.56
N SER A 527 -1.94 10.66 -36.71
CA SER A 527 -0.76 11.10 -35.94
C SER A 527 -1.20 11.80 -34.66
N LEU A 528 -0.36 11.76 -33.63
CA LEU A 528 -0.53 12.56 -32.42
C LEU A 528 -0.20 14.05 -32.68
N ILE A 529 -0.93 14.96 -32.04
CA ILE A 529 -0.69 16.41 -32.18
C ILE A 529 0.71 16.75 -31.66
N ARG A 530 1.49 17.53 -32.42
CA ARG A 530 2.80 18.01 -31.99
C ARG A 530 2.66 19.37 -31.32
N TRP A 531 2.28 19.36 -30.04
CA TRP A 531 1.97 20.60 -29.31
C TRP A 531 3.17 21.56 -29.21
N GLY A 532 4.37 21.05 -28.90
CA GLY A 532 5.54 21.90 -28.66
C GLY A 532 5.25 22.97 -27.59
N THR A 533 5.68 24.21 -27.84
CA THR A 533 5.34 25.35 -26.94
C THR A 533 3.84 25.66 -26.91
N GLY A 534 3.12 25.29 -27.96
CA GLY A 534 1.66 25.46 -28.05
C GLY A 534 0.88 24.74 -26.96
N LEU A 535 1.48 23.74 -26.29
CA LEU A 535 0.91 23.11 -25.11
C LEU A 535 0.71 24.15 -24.00
N HIS A 536 1.78 24.84 -23.59
CA HIS A 536 1.71 25.82 -22.51
C HIS A 536 1.07 27.13 -22.96
N ASP A 537 1.36 27.60 -24.19
CA ASP A 537 0.83 28.86 -24.72
C ASP A 537 -0.72 28.89 -24.75
N ARG A 538 -1.35 27.73 -24.93
CA ARG A 538 -2.81 27.61 -24.96
C ARG A 538 -3.36 27.10 -23.64
N PHE A 539 -2.87 25.95 -23.18
CA PHE A 539 -3.54 25.22 -22.11
C PHE A 539 -3.19 25.73 -20.71
N MET A 540 -2.31 26.72 -20.55
CA MET A 540 -2.23 27.43 -19.27
C MET A 540 -3.42 28.38 -19.03
N LEU A 541 -4.22 28.65 -20.07
CA LEU A 541 -5.33 29.59 -20.02
C LEU A 541 -6.70 28.88 -19.93
N PRO A 542 -7.64 29.43 -19.15
CA PRO A 542 -8.95 28.81 -18.90
C PRO A 542 -9.76 28.58 -20.19
N GLN A 543 -9.73 29.52 -21.13
CA GLN A 543 -10.54 29.47 -22.34
C GLN A 543 -10.24 28.24 -23.21
N PHE A 544 -8.96 27.91 -23.41
CA PHE A 544 -8.57 26.77 -24.25
C PHE A 544 -8.87 25.44 -23.57
N ILE A 545 -8.69 25.36 -22.25
CA ILE A 545 -9.08 24.17 -21.48
C ILE A 545 -10.59 23.93 -21.55
N TRP A 546 -11.40 24.98 -21.39
CA TRP A 546 -12.85 24.82 -21.43
C TRP A 546 -13.35 24.45 -22.83
N ALA A 547 -12.78 25.04 -23.88
CA ALA A 547 -13.11 24.70 -25.26
C ALA A 547 -12.74 23.23 -25.58
N ASP A 548 -11.53 22.80 -25.24
CA ASP A 548 -11.07 21.43 -25.46
C ASP A 548 -11.88 20.39 -24.65
N LEU A 549 -12.28 20.72 -23.41
CA LEU A 549 -13.21 19.88 -22.67
C LEU A 549 -14.57 19.79 -23.37
N CYS A 550 -15.11 20.91 -23.86
CA CYS A 550 -16.39 20.90 -24.60
C CYS A 550 -16.32 19.99 -25.83
N ASP A 551 -15.19 19.98 -26.57
CA ASP A 551 -14.97 19.08 -27.70
C ASP A 551 -15.02 17.60 -27.26
N VAL A 552 -14.38 17.25 -26.14
CA VAL A 552 -14.45 15.89 -25.55
C VAL A 552 -15.89 15.51 -25.19
N ILE A 553 -16.63 16.43 -24.57
CA ILE A 553 -18.03 16.19 -24.19
C ILE A 553 -18.92 16.03 -25.43
N GLU A 554 -18.71 16.83 -26.47
CA GLU A 554 -19.44 16.70 -27.72
C GLU A 554 -19.18 15.33 -28.38
N GLU A 555 -17.92 14.89 -28.44
CA GLU A 555 -17.57 13.58 -28.99
C GLU A 555 -18.20 12.42 -28.20
N LEU A 556 -18.21 12.51 -26.86
CA LEU A 556 -18.90 11.54 -26.01
C LEU A 556 -20.41 11.50 -26.30
N ASN A 557 -21.04 12.65 -26.49
CA ASN A 557 -22.46 12.74 -26.88
C ASN A 557 -22.71 12.12 -28.26
N GLN A 558 -21.86 12.41 -29.23
CA GLN A 558 -21.92 11.80 -30.57
C GLN A 558 -21.76 10.27 -30.51
N SER A 559 -21.01 9.77 -29.53
CA SER A 559 -20.82 8.35 -29.25
C SER A 559 -21.92 7.72 -28.38
N GLY A 560 -22.98 8.47 -28.04
CA GLY A 560 -24.14 7.98 -27.29
C GLY A 560 -24.06 8.13 -25.77
N TYR A 561 -23.08 8.86 -25.24
CA TYR A 561 -22.94 9.15 -23.81
C TYR A 561 -23.43 10.57 -23.51
N ALA A 562 -24.59 10.70 -22.85
CA ALA A 562 -25.28 11.97 -22.61
C ALA A 562 -24.64 12.85 -21.52
N PHE A 563 -23.38 13.25 -21.73
CA PHE A 563 -22.65 14.14 -20.84
C PHE A 563 -23.04 15.60 -21.05
N LYS A 564 -22.92 16.40 -19.98
CA LYS A 564 -23.10 17.85 -20.03
C LYS A 564 -21.82 18.54 -19.57
N ALA A 565 -21.37 19.55 -20.30
CA ALA A 565 -20.19 20.33 -19.94
C ALA A 565 -20.38 20.99 -18.56
N GLU A 566 -21.60 21.43 -18.24
CA GLU A 566 -21.93 22.05 -16.95
C GLU A 566 -21.62 21.17 -15.72
N TRP A 567 -21.52 19.84 -15.87
CA TRP A 567 -21.12 18.96 -14.76
C TRP A 567 -19.70 19.22 -14.26
N PHE A 568 -18.86 19.82 -15.11
CA PHE A 568 -17.46 20.16 -14.81
C PHE A 568 -17.25 21.66 -14.53
N ALA A 569 -18.32 22.47 -14.55
CA ALA A 569 -18.22 23.88 -14.16
C ALA A 569 -17.64 24.08 -12.75
N PRO A 570 -17.95 23.23 -11.73
CA PRO A 570 -17.29 23.32 -10.43
C PRO A 570 -15.78 23.06 -10.48
N HIS A 571 -15.32 22.14 -11.34
CA HIS A 571 -13.88 21.89 -11.52
C HIS A 571 -13.19 23.08 -12.19
N PHE A 572 -13.87 23.68 -13.17
CA PHE A 572 -13.38 24.88 -13.84
C PHE A 572 -13.26 26.06 -12.87
N GLU A 573 -14.27 26.30 -12.03
CA GLU A 573 -14.23 27.37 -11.02
C GLU A 573 -13.19 27.10 -9.93
N PHE A 574 -13.03 25.84 -9.52
CA PHE A 574 -12.00 25.44 -8.55
C PHE A 574 -10.59 25.65 -9.11
N ARG A 575 -10.36 25.30 -10.39
CA ARG A 575 -9.06 25.44 -11.06
C ARG A 575 -8.73 26.89 -11.43
N PHE A 576 -9.72 27.63 -11.93
CA PHE A 576 -9.60 28.98 -12.50
C PHE A 576 -10.51 29.95 -11.76
N SER A 577 -10.26 30.11 -10.46
CA SER A 577 -11.10 30.92 -9.58
C SER A 577 -11.32 32.32 -10.14
N HIS A 578 -12.58 32.74 -10.13
CA HIS A 578 -13.00 34.07 -10.55
C HIS A 578 -12.52 35.14 -9.57
N ILE A 579 -11.81 36.14 -10.10
CA ILE A 579 -11.29 37.28 -9.33
C ILE A 579 -12.26 38.45 -9.42
N GLY A 580 -12.81 38.71 -10.59
CA GLY A 580 -13.73 39.81 -10.81
C GLY A 580 -14.11 39.98 -12.28
N GLU A 581 -15.17 40.73 -12.51
CA GLU A 581 -15.70 41.04 -13.84
C GLU A 581 -15.86 42.55 -14.01
N MET A 582 -15.70 43.03 -15.24
CA MET A 582 -16.01 44.41 -15.59
C MET A 582 -16.53 44.51 -17.03
N ASP A 583 -17.46 45.45 -17.24
CA ASP A 583 -17.92 45.80 -18.59
C ASP A 583 -17.11 46.99 -19.11
N VAL A 584 -16.47 46.81 -20.26
CA VAL A 584 -15.74 47.85 -20.99
C VAL A 584 -16.45 48.10 -22.31
N GLY A 585 -17.32 49.11 -22.33
CA GLY A 585 -18.17 49.39 -23.49
C GLY A 585 -19.19 48.27 -23.73
N ASN A 586 -19.03 47.54 -24.84
CA ASN A 586 -19.87 46.39 -25.21
C ASN A 586 -19.15 45.04 -25.02
N VAL A 587 -18.02 45.02 -24.30
CA VAL A 587 -17.24 43.81 -23.99
C VAL A 587 -17.30 43.55 -22.50
N ARG A 588 -17.73 42.34 -22.11
CA ARG A 588 -17.58 41.84 -20.74
C ARG A 588 -16.19 41.20 -20.61
N MET A 589 -15.44 41.65 -19.61
CA MET A 589 -14.13 41.11 -19.28
C MET A 589 -14.20 40.40 -17.93
N ASP A 590 -13.90 39.10 -17.94
CA ASP A 590 -13.74 38.30 -16.72
C ASP A 590 -12.25 38.12 -16.42
N VAL A 591 -11.87 38.36 -15.16
CA VAL A 591 -10.51 38.16 -14.65
C VAL A 591 -10.52 36.90 -13.79
N ARG A 592 -9.69 35.93 -14.17
CA ARG A 592 -9.58 34.63 -13.51
C ARG A 592 -8.11 34.30 -13.25
N MET A 593 -7.89 33.48 -12.23
CA MET A 593 -6.59 32.82 -12.06
C MET A 593 -6.31 31.92 -13.28
N ALA A 594 -5.05 31.81 -13.66
CA ALA A 594 -4.57 30.93 -14.72
C ALA A 594 -3.56 29.92 -14.14
N LEU A 595 -3.21 28.91 -14.93
CA LEU A 595 -2.17 27.94 -14.58
C LEU A 595 -0.79 28.54 -14.84
N GLU A 596 0.21 28.02 -14.12
CA GLU A 596 1.61 28.39 -14.28
C GLU A 596 2.47 27.12 -14.43
N PRO A 597 3.39 27.08 -15.40
CA PRO A 597 4.34 25.98 -15.51
C PRO A 597 5.36 26.04 -14.37
N TRP A 598 5.58 24.89 -13.73
CA TRP A 598 6.53 24.74 -12.65
C TRP A 598 7.76 23.95 -13.12
N HIS A 599 8.75 24.68 -13.63
CA HIS A 599 10.06 24.13 -13.94
C HIS A 599 10.92 24.15 -12.67
N VAL A 600 11.44 23.00 -12.25
CA VAL A 600 12.42 22.93 -11.15
C VAL A 600 13.67 23.74 -11.53
N MET A 601 14.11 24.61 -10.64
CA MET A 601 15.37 25.33 -10.76
C MET A 601 16.56 24.37 -10.68
N GLY A 602 17.73 24.78 -11.19
CA GLY A 602 18.95 23.97 -11.10
C GLY A 602 19.30 23.57 -9.66
N GLU A 603 20.14 22.54 -9.50
CA GLU A 603 20.55 22.06 -8.19
C GLU A 603 21.22 23.17 -7.36
N GLU A 604 20.72 23.43 -6.15
CA GLU A 604 21.50 24.10 -5.10
C GLU A 604 22.21 23.01 -4.29
N GLY A 605 23.53 22.93 -4.43
CA GLY A 605 24.33 21.96 -3.69
C GLY A 605 24.36 22.29 -2.20
N ALA A 606 23.76 21.44 -1.37
CA ALA A 606 23.99 21.42 0.08
C ALA A 606 24.91 20.25 0.44
N GLN A 607 25.83 20.46 1.39
CA GLN A 607 26.74 19.42 1.83
C GLN A 607 25.93 18.31 2.55
N GLY A 608 25.88 17.10 1.98
CA GLY A 608 25.18 15.95 2.55
C GLY A 608 23.95 15.44 1.78
N GLY A 609 23.56 16.08 0.67
CA GLY A 609 22.51 15.57 -0.21
C GLY A 609 22.05 16.58 -1.26
N THR A 610 21.50 16.09 -2.37
CA THR A 610 20.78 16.93 -3.33
C THR A 610 19.36 17.17 -2.82
N VAL A 611 19.01 18.43 -2.59
CA VAL A 611 17.69 18.81 -2.10
C VAL A 611 16.82 19.19 -3.30
N ARG A 612 15.66 18.53 -3.44
CA ARG A 612 14.58 18.93 -4.36
C ARG A 612 13.30 19.13 -3.54
N TYR A 613 13.19 20.23 -2.80
CA TYR A 613 11.95 20.55 -2.09
C TYR A 613 11.01 21.32 -3.01
N VAL A 614 10.10 20.60 -3.65
CA VAL A 614 8.75 21.12 -3.91
C VAL A 614 7.80 20.02 -3.49
N ASP A 615 7.47 19.99 -2.21
CA ASP A 615 6.38 19.17 -1.71
C ASP A 615 5.10 19.98 -1.86
N SER A 616 4.16 19.51 -2.67
CA SER A 616 2.87 20.15 -2.90
C SER A 616 1.92 20.06 -1.71
N SER A 617 2.24 19.20 -0.73
CA SER A 617 1.44 18.95 0.47
C SER A 617 1.72 19.94 1.60
N LEU A 618 2.96 20.44 1.70
CA LEU A 618 3.34 21.57 2.57
C LEU A 618 2.73 22.89 2.09
#